data_AF-Q670P8-F1
#
_entry.id   AF-Q670P8-F1
#
_cell.length_a   1.000
_cell.length_b   1.000
_cell.length_c   1.000
_cell.angle_alpha   90.00
_cell.angle_beta   90.00
_cell.angle_gamma   90.00
#
_symmetry.space_group_name_H-M   'P 1'
#
loop_
_entity.id
_entity.type
_entity.pdbx_description
1 polymer ?
#
loop_
_entity_poly.entity_id
_entity_poly.type
_entity_poly.pdbx_seq_one_letter_code
_entity_poly.pdbx_strand_id
1 'polypeptide(L)' 'FDHWGQPHSTVRTEVVASSLHDILAHGANVNLYMFIGGTNFAYWNGANMPYQAQPTSYDYDAPLSEAGDLTEKYGAL' A
#
# COMPACT_ATOMS: atom_id res chain seq x y z
N PHE A 1 -0.38 -4.86 -3.21
CA PHE A 1 0.91 -5.58 -3.14
C PHE A 1 1.19 -6.21 -4.50
N ASP A 2 2.44 -6.58 -4.73
CA ASP A 2 2.91 -7.04 -6.04
C ASP A 2 3.19 -8.55 -6.07
N HIS A 3 3.41 -9.04 -7.29
CA HIS A 3 3.95 -10.37 -7.58
C HIS A 3 5.14 -10.25 -8.54
N TRP A 4 6.13 -11.13 -8.38
CA TRP A 4 7.23 -11.19 -9.34
C TRP A 4 6.74 -11.43 -10.77
N GLY A 5 7.24 -10.62 -11.71
CA GLY A 5 6.89 -10.69 -13.13
C GLY A 5 5.55 -10.03 -13.49
N GLN A 6 4.87 -9.36 -12.55
CA GLN A 6 3.68 -8.55 -12.80
C GLN A 6 4.01 -7.05 -12.73
N PRO A 7 3.17 -6.17 -13.33
CA PRO A 7 3.28 -4.74 -13.14
C PRO A 7 3.12 -4.36 -11.66
N HIS A 8 3.82 -3.32 -11.23
CA HIS A 8 3.68 -2.74 -9.90
C HIS A 8 2.25 -2.22 -9.68
N SER A 9 1.67 -2.54 -8.52
CA SER A 9 0.30 -2.18 -8.16
C SER A 9 0.24 -0.76 -7.60
N THR A 10 -0.52 0.10 -8.26
CA THR A 10 -0.75 1.48 -7.80
C THR A 10 -2.23 1.81 -7.67
N VAL A 11 -2.59 2.64 -6.70
CA VAL A 11 -3.91 3.25 -6.52
C VAL A 11 -3.76 4.76 -6.51
N ARG A 12 -4.55 5.43 -7.36
CA ARG A 12 -4.52 6.89 -7.49
C ARG A 12 -4.84 7.59 -6.16
N THR A 13 -4.06 8.61 -5.84
CA THR A 13 -4.19 9.40 -4.61
C THR A 13 -5.60 9.94 -4.39
N GLU A 14 -6.26 10.46 -5.44
CA GLU A 14 -7.57 11.08 -5.31
C GLU A 14 -8.65 10.08 -4.87
N VAL A 15 -8.52 8.82 -5.30
CA VAL A 15 -9.48 7.75 -4.96
C VAL A 15 -9.35 7.38 -3.48
N VAL A 16 -8.11 7.32 -2.95
CA VAL A 16 -7.88 7.01 -1.54
C VAL A 16 -8.37 8.15 -0.66
N ALA A 17 -8.01 9.40 -1.01
CA ALA A 17 -8.40 10.59 -0.26
C ALA A 17 -9.92 10.79 -0.21
N SER A 18 -10.61 10.65 -1.35
CA SER A 18 -12.08 10.77 -1.39
C SER A 18 -12.76 9.69 -0.54
N SER A 19 -12.29 8.45 -0.65
CA SER A 19 -12.86 7.32 0.10
C SER A 19 -12.62 7.49 1.61
N LEU A 20 -11.42 7.95 2.02
CA LEU A 20 -11.11 8.21 3.41
C LEU A 20 -12.01 9.32 3.98
N HIS A 21 -12.15 10.43 3.25
CA HIS A 21 -13.04 11.52 3.64
C HIS A 21 -14.47 11.02 3.85
N ASP A 22 -15.00 10.23 2.92
CA ASP A 22 -16.38 9.72 3.01
C ASP A 22 -16.57 8.81 4.22
N ILE A 23 -15.63 7.90 4.50
CA ILE A 23 -15.70 7.02 5.66
C ILE A 23 -15.72 7.83 6.97
N LEU A 24 -14.84 8.82 7.08
CA LEU A 24 -14.74 9.67 8.26
C LEU A 24 -15.97 10.58 8.43
N ALA A 25 -16.53 11.09 7.33
CA ALA A 25 -17.75 11.90 7.33
C ALA A 25 -18.97 11.13 7.87
N HIS A 26 -18.98 9.81 7.76
CA HIS A 26 -19.99 8.93 8.35
C HIS A 26 -19.72 8.57 9.83
N GLY A 27 -18.67 9.12 10.44
CA GLY A 27 -18.30 8.86 11.83
C GLY A 27 -17.75 7.46 12.08
N ALA A 28 -17.32 6.76 11.02
CA ALA A 28 -16.75 5.43 11.14
C ALA A 28 -15.28 5.50 11.61
N ASN A 29 -14.87 4.46 12.35
CA ASN A 29 -13.46 4.23 12.62
C ASN A 29 -12.84 3.45 11.46
N VAL A 30 -11.65 3.85 11.02
CA VAL A 30 -10.96 3.25 9.87
C VAL A 30 -9.47 3.10 10.13
N ASN A 31 -8.86 2.09 9.52
CA ASN A 31 -7.43 1.87 9.52
C ASN A 31 -6.93 1.77 8.07
N LEU A 32 -5.89 2.54 7.73
CA LEU A 32 -5.29 2.50 6.39
C LEU A 32 -4.31 1.33 6.27
N TYR A 33 -4.55 0.45 5.31
CA TYR A 33 -3.70 -0.70 5.02
C TYR A 33 -3.11 -0.59 3.61
N MET A 34 -1.81 -0.37 3.43
CA MET A 34 -0.79 0.00 4.43
C MET A 34 -0.65 1.53 4.52
N PHE A 35 -0.33 2.06 5.70
CA PHE A 35 0.12 3.46 5.83
C PHE A 35 1.61 3.63 5.48
N ILE A 36 2.43 2.66 5.89
CA ILE A 36 3.77 2.39 5.38
C ILE A 36 3.89 0.87 5.23
N GLY A 37 4.38 0.41 4.09
CA GLY A 37 4.52 -1.02 3.84
C GLY A 37 5.89 -1.57 4.27
N GLY A 38 6.98 -0.96 3.80
CA GLY A 38 8.36 -1.35 4.16
C GLY A 38 8.90 -2.50 3.29
N THR A 39 9.59 -3.46 3.90
CA THR A 39 10.37 -4.48 3.19
C THR A 39 10.18 -5.87 3.78
N ASN A 40 9.98 -6.86 2.91
CA ASN A 40 10.07 -8.28 3.23
C ASN A 40 11.54 -8.74 3.21
N PHE A 41 12.28 -8.50 4.28
CA PHE A 41 13.69 -8.91 4.35
C PHE A 41 13.89 -10.43 4.30
N ALA A 42 15.07 -10.86 3.85
CA ALA A 42 15.47 -12.26 3.79
C ALA A 42 14.41 -13.15 3.08
N TYR A 43 13.76 -14.06 3.82
CA TYR A 43 12.78 -15.01 3.29
C TYR A 43 11.37 -14.76 3.86
N TRP A 44 11.09 -13.54 4.32
CA TRP A 44 9.80 -13.18 4.91
C TRP A 44 8.71 -12.90 3.87
N ASN A 45 9.02 -12.91 2.57
CA ASN A 45 8.02 -12.70 1.53
C ASN A 45 7.03 -13.86 1.45
N GLY A 46 5.76 -13.53 1.22
CA GLY A 46 4.71 -14.51 1.01
C GLY A 46 4.58 -14.97 -0.44
N ALA A 47 3.57 -15.80 -0.69
CA ALA A 47 3.09 -16.18 -2.01
C ALA A 47 1.58 -16.41 -1.99
N ASN A 48 0.91 -16.16 -3.11
CA ASN A 48 -0.50 -16.50 -3.32
C ASN A 48 -0.64 -17.78 -4.16
N MET A 49 -1.85 -18.36 -4.18
CA MET A 49 -2.20 -19.50 -5.04
C MET A 49 -3.14 -19.05 -6.18
N PRO A 50 -2.95 -19.50 -7.43
CA PRO A 50 -1.86 -20.36 -7.92
C PRO A 50 -0.48 -19.69 -7.70
N TYR A 51 0.57 -20.50 -7.52
CA TYR A 51 1.85 -20.04 -6.93
C TYR A 51 2.39 -18.78 -7.60
N GLN A 52 2.34 -17.67 -6.86
CA GLN A 52 2.88 -16.37 -7.24
C GLN A 52 3.53 -15.73 -6.03
N ALA A 53 4.86 -15.67 -6.03
CA ALA A 53 5.63 -15.08 -4.94
C ALA A 53 5.56 -13.55 -4.99
N GLN A 54 5.39 -12.94 -3.82
CA GLN A 54 5.48 -11.49 -3.64
C GLN A 54 6.95 -11.05 -3.64
N PRO A 55 7.28 -9.83 -4.10
CA PRO A 55 8.64 -9.34 -4.10
C PRO A 55 9.14 -8.96 -2.70
N THR A 56 10.45 -8.68 -2.63
CA THR A 56 11.11 -8.18 -1.42
C THR A 56 10.57 -6.82 -1.01
N SER A 57 10.35 -5.92 -1.97
CA SER A 57 9.72 -4.63 -1.67
C SER A 57 8.28 -4.87 -1.21
N TYR A 58 7.90 -4.22 -0.12
CA TYR A 58 6.52 -4.13 0.34
C TYR A 58 6.03 -2.69 0.30
N ASP A 59 6.54 -1.86 -0.62
CA ASP A 59 6.18 -0.44 -0.79
C ASP A 59 4.66 -0.21 -0.81
N TYR A 60 3.94 -1.10 -1.51
CA TYR A 60 2.47 -1.16 -1.55
C TYR A 60 1.81 0.04 -2.25
N ASP A 61 2.56 0.99 -2.80
CA ASP A 61 2.06 2.31 -3.17
C ASP A 61 1.34 2.98 -1.97
N ALA A 62 1.93 2.80 -0.78
CA ALA A 62 1.45 3.35 0.47
C ALA A 62 1.68 4.88 0.55
N PRO A 63 1.00 5.59 1.47
CA PRO A 63 1.25 7.01 1.71
C PRO A 63 2.71 7.33 1.99
N LEU A 64 3.39 6.52 2.81
CA LEU A 64 4.85 6.57 2.95
C LEU A 64 5.48 5.49 2.07
N SER A 65 6.53 5.85 1.32
CA SER A 65 7.27 4.91 0.49
C SER A 65 7.92 3.81 1.33
N GLU A 66 8.44 2.75 0.68
CA GLU A 66 9.22 1.69 1.34
C GLU A 66 10.32 2.24 2.27
N ALA A 67 11.00 3.32 1.88
CA ALA A 67 12.07 3.96 2.64
C ALA A 67 11.56 4.98 3.69
N GLY A 68 10.26 5.22 3.76
CA GLY A 68 9.64 6.19 4.66
C GLY A 68 9.58 7.62 4.10
N ASP A 69 9.71 7.80 2.79
CA ASP A 69 9.60 9.12 2.16
C ASP A 69 8.16 9.63 2.19
N LEU A 70 8.01 10.95 2.32
CA LEU A 70 6.72 11.62 2.18
C LEU A 70 6.35 11.66 0.69
N THR A 71 5.25 11.00 0.32
CA THR A 71 4.72 11.04 -1.04
C THR A 71 3.62 12.10 -1.20
N GLU A 72 3.20 12.36 -2.43
CA GLU A 72 2.00 13.19 -2.68
C GLU A 72 0.75 12.59 -2.02
N LYS A 73 0.67 11.25 -1.92
CA LYS A 73 -0.42 10.56 -1.25
C LYS A 73 -0.42 10.81 0.25
N TYR A 74 0.75 10.85 0.90
CA TYR A 74 0.84 11.27 2.30
C TYR A 74 0.34 12.70 2.50
N GLY A 75 0.68 13.63 1.61
CA GLY A 75 0.25 15.02 1.71
C GLY A 75 -1.24 15.25 1.46
N ALA A 76 -1.95 14.29 0.87
CA ALA A 76 -3.34 14.41 0.46
C ALA A 76 -4.34 13.71 1.41
N LEU A 77 -3.87 12.87 2.33
CA LEU A 77 -4.68 12.15 3.30
C LEU A 77 -4.77 12.90 4.64
#